data_AF-A0A957FQI1-F1
#
_entry.id   AF-A0A957FQI1-F1
#
_cell.length_a   1.000
_cell.length_b   1.000
_cell.length_c   1.000
_cell.angle_alpha   90.00
_cell.angle_beta   90.00
_cell.angle_gamma   90.00
#
_symmetry.space_group_name_H-M   'P 1'
#
loop_
_entity.id
_entity.type
_entity.pdbx_description
1 polymer ?
#
loop_
_entity_poly.entity_id
_entity_poly.type
_entity_poly.pdbx_seq_one_letter_code
_entity_poly.pdbx_strand_id
1 'polypeptide(L)'
;NGRIVNTTFSQNAAATTGTNIVGQGGALVISRGVIAITNSTFAENFATYQGGAIHAGGAGDPLRVVTLTSSLFYDNRLDLTHTNPVTTQWQGYHTNRPLQNGGNNLQYPRTKAPDFDNTVNNFITTPESAILFSDPLLGALAENGGPTQTRALSSGSPAIDAGNNAVCPATDQRGIVRPQGGGCDVGAYELLVVLTASPAMIDASAPVTLTVKGYGFTAASIVLWDGTAVPTTYIDLLTVQAELSTAVIGVPRSALVTVDNVSLTAATVQVVENLQQIHLPIIVR
;
A
#
# COMPACT_ATOMS: atom_id res chain seq x y z
N ASN A 1 2.85 -26.51 7.68
CA ASN A 1 3.15 -25.27 6.93
C ASN A 1 2.18 -24.19 7.37
N GLY A 2 2.70 -23.03 7.78
CA GLY A 2 1.90 -21.87 8.18
C GLY A 2 1.79 -20.86 7.04
N ARG A 3 0.78 -19.98 7.10
CA ARG A 3 0.63 -18.87 6.16
C ARG A 3 0.16 -17.62 6.90
N ILE A 4 0.77 -16.47 6.59
CA ILE A 4 0.36 -15.15 7.07
C ILE A 4 0.08 -14.31 5.82
N VAL A 5 -1.12 -13.75 5.72
CA VAL A 5 -1.54 -12.97 4.54
C VAL A 5 -2.27 -11.72 5.01
N ASN A 6 -2.04 -10.59 4.34
CA ASN A 6 -2.80 -9.35 4.57
C ASN A 6 -2.81 -8.92 6.04
N THR A 7 -1.66 -9.02 6.71
CA THR A 7 -1.58 -8.73 8.14
C THR A 7 -0.68 -7.54 8.39
N THR A 8 -1.19 -6.56 9.15
CA THR A 8 -0.39 -5.47 9.71
C THR A 8 0.12 -5.86 11.08
N PHE A 9 1.43 -5.96 11.24
CA PHE A 9 2.14 -5.99 12.51
C PHE A 9 2.78 -4.64 12.73
N SER A 10 2.23 -3.83 13.62
CA SER A 10 2.75 -2.50 13.86
C SER A 10 2.91 -2.15 15.32
N GLN A 11 4.04 -1.50 15.64
CA GLN A 11 4.37 -1.04 17.00
C GLN A 11 4.36 -2.14 18.06
N ASN A 12 4.54 -3.40 17.65
CA ASN A 12 4.72 -4.50 18.61
C ASN A 12 6.12 -4.41 19.22
N ALA A 13 6.24 -4.82 20.49
CA ALA A 13 7.50 -4.72 21.21
C ALA A 13 7.84 -6.02 21.95
N ALA A 14 9.01 -6.58 21.66
CA ALA A 14 9.68 -7.57 22.49
C ALA A 14 10.70 -6.84 23.38
N ALA A 15 10.21 -6.29 24.49
CA ALA A 15 11.03 -5.61 25.48
C ALA A 15 11.35 -6.52 26.66
N THR A 16 12.52 -6.33 27.27
CA THR A 16 12.92 -7.06 28.47
C THR A 16 12.32 -6.39 29.70
N THR A 17 11.75 -7.21 30.59
CA THR A 17 11.53 -6.85 32.00
C THR A 17 12.17 -7.95 32.86
N GLY A 18 12.91 -7.56 33.91
CA GLY A 18 13.56 -8.51 34.81
C GLY A 18 14.91 -9.07 34.32
N THR A 19 15.23 -10.31 34.69
CA THR A 19 16.57 -10.92 34.54
C THR A 19 16.88 -11.49 33.15
N ASN A 20 15.89 -11.53 32.26
CA ASN A 20 16.07 -12.04 30.90
C ASN A 20 16.41 -10.85 29.98
N ILE A 21 17.62 -10.84 29.43
CA ILE A 21 18.22 -9.67 28.74
C ILE A 21 18.06 -9.68 27.22
N VAL A 22 17.23 -10.57 26.66
CA VAL A 22 17.11 -10.75 25.20
C VAL A 22 15.66 -10.75 24.71
N GLY A 23 15.23 -9.63 24.12
CA GLY A 23 13.99 -9.51 23.37
C GLY A 23 14.20 -9.84 21.89
N GLN A 24 13.40 -10.76 21.35
CA GLN A 24 13.54 -11.26 19.98
C GLN A 24 12.21 -11.14 19.24
N GLY A 25 12.25 -10.71 17.97
CA GLY A 25 11.08 -10.77 17.11
C GLY A 25 9.95 -9.87 17.60
N GLY A 26 10.12 -8.56 17.49
CA GLY A 26 9.18 -7.59 18.06
C GLY A 26 7.73 -7.80 17.62
N ALA A 27 7.53 -8.25 16.38
CA ALA A 27 6.24 -8.71 15.87
C ALA A 27 6.06 -10.24 15.97
N LEU A 28 7.09 -11.01 15.60
CA LEU A 28 6.96 -12.45 15.44
C LEU A 28 8.25 -13.20 15.79
N VAL A 29 8.11 -14.27 16.57
CA VAL A 29 9.15 -15.28 16.79
C VAL A 29 8.75 -16.59 16.12
N ILE A 30 9.59 -17.06 15.20
CA ILE A 30 9.40 -18.32 14.47
C ILE A 30 10.50 -19.28 14.91
N SER A 31 10.16 -20.19 15.83
CA SER A 31 11.12 -21.18 16.35
C SER A 31 11.31 -22.38 15.42
N ARG A 32 10.26 -22.78 14.67
CA ARG A 32 10.24 -23.85 13.66
C ARG A 32 9.07 -23.64 12.69
N GLY A 33 9.17 -24.21 11.50
CA GLY A 33 8.11 -24.26 10.49
C GLY A 33 8.53 -23.72 9.12
N VAL A 34 7.80 -24.17 8.10
CA VAL A 34 7.75 -23.52 6.78
C VAL A 34 6.57 -22.56 6.77
N ILE A 35 6.85 -21.25 6.67
CA ILE A 35 5.87 -20.17 6.75
C ILE A 35 6.00 -19.27 5.53
N ALA A 36 4.90 -19.12 4.78
CA ALA A 36 4.79 -18.12 3.73
C ALA A 36 4.12 -16.85 4.29
N ILE A 37 4.75 -15.70 4.07
CA ILE A 37 4.23 -14.39 4.45
C ILE A 37 4.03 -13.59 3.16
N THR A 38 2.78 -13.27 2.86
CA THR A 38 2.37 -12.64 1.60
C THR A 38 1.60 -11.36 1.88
N ASN A 39 1.94 -10.26 1.21
CA ASN A 39 1.22 -8.97 1.34
C ASN A 39 0.96 -8.59 2.80
N SER A 40 2.01 -8.62 3.64
CA SER A 40 1.93 -8.25 5.05
C SER A 40 2.83 -7.05 5.33
N THR A 41 2.43 -6.20 6.28
CA THR A 41 3.17 -5.00 6.67
C THR A 41 3.75 -5.17 8.07
N PHE A 42 5.06 -5.02 8.21
CA PHE A 42 5.76 -4.99 9.49
C PHE A 42 6.33 -3.59 9.70
N ALA A 43 5.65 -2.76 10.50
CA ALA A 43 5.97 -1.34 10.63
C ALA A 43 6.24 -0.93 12.09
N GLU A 44 7.40 -0.33 12.35
CA GLU A 44 7.74 0.25 13.67
C GLU A 44 7.76 -0.74 14.83
N ASN A 45 7.92 -2.04 14.57
CA ASN A 45 8.08 -3.04 15.63
C ASN A 45 9.47 -2.92 16.27
N PHE A 46 9.58 -3.33 17.52
CA PHE A 46 10.77 -3.17 18.35
C PHE A 46 11.17 -4.47 19.05
N ALA A 47 12.46 -4.79 19.07
CA ALA A 47 13.00 -5.85 19.93
C ALA A 47 14.27 -5.37 20.62
N THR A 48 14.55 -5.80 21.85
CA THR A 48 15.78 -5.35 22.51
C THR A 48 17.06 -6.02 21.99
N TYR A 49 16.97 -7.15 21.28
CA TYR A 49 18.18 -7.90 20.89
C TYR A 49 18.23 -8.31 19.40
N GLN A 50 17.22 -8.98 18.86
CA GLN A 50 17.28 -9.52 17.49
C GLN A 50 15.94 -9.43 16.75
N GLY A 51 15.98 -9.03 15.48
CA GLY A 51 14.81 -9.03 14.61
C GLY A 51 13.73 -8.10 15.14
N GLY A 52 13.89 -6.80 14.94
CA GLY A 52 12.91 -5.80 15.42
C GLY A 52 11.49 -6.10 14.97
N ALA A 53 11.30 -6.70 13.78
CA ALA A 53 10.05 -7.34 13.40
C ALA A 53 10.06 -8.86 13.62
N ILE A 54 10.89 -9.59 12.87
CA ILE A 54 10.83 -11.07 12.85
C ILE A 54 12.14 -11.68 13.34
N HIS A 55 12.03 -12.57 14.32
CA HIS A 55 13.10 -13.49 14.67
C HIS A 55 12.76 -14.90 14.17
N ALA A 56 13.57 -15.44 13.26
CA ALA A 56 13.36 -16.74 12.62
C ALA A 56 14.50 -17.74 12.89
N GLY A 57 15.03 -17.74 14.13
CA GLY A 57 16.10 -18.64 14.57
C GLY A 57 17.38 -18.56 13.72
N GLY A 58 18.29 -19.52 13.93
CA GLY A 58 19.51 -19.66 13.11
C GLY A 58 19.25 -20.18 11.69
N ALA A 59 20.18 -19.93 10.77
CA ALA A 59 20.11 -20.44 9.40
C ALA A 59 20.41 -21.96 9.30
N GLY A 60 19.98 -22.58 8.20
CA GLY A 60 20.39 -23.94 7.82
C GLY A 60 19.51 -25.10 8.32
N ASP A 61 18.44 -24.84 9.07
CA ASP A 61 17.42 -25.86 9.36
C ASP A 61 16.39 -25.90 8.20
N PRO A 62 16.27 -27.00 7.45
CA PRO A 62 15.32 -27.11 6.33
C PRO A 62 13.86 -27.04 6.79
N LEU A 63 13.59 -27.17 8.09
CA LEU A 63 12.28 -27.00 8.70
C LEU A 63 12.05 -25.58 9.22
N ARG A 64 12.95 -24.61 8.97
CA ARG A 64 12.85 -23.19 9.38
C ARG A 64 12.91 -22.25 8.18
N VAL A 65 11.94 -22.39 7.30
CA VAL A 65 11.87 -21.64 6.05
C VAL A 65 10.78 -20.58 6.19
N VAL A 66 11.18 -19.31 6.11
CA VAL A 66 10.25 -18.18 6.06
C VAL A 66 10.43 -17.53 4.71
N THR A 67 9.36 -17.50 3.92
CA THR A 67 9.36 -16.92 2.58
C THR A 67 8.56 -15.63 2.61
N LEU A 68 9.18 -14.52 2.22
CA LEU A 68 8.52 -13.22 2.11
C LEU A 68 8.15 -12.94 0.66
N THR A 69 6.90 -12.59 0.40
CA THR A 69 6.43 -12.18 -0.93
C THR A 69 5.57 -10.94 -0.81
N SER A 70 5.84 -9.92 -1.63
CA SER A 70 5.07 -8.67 -1.64
C SER A 70 4.85 -8.07 -0.25
N SER A 71 5.82 -8.25 0.65
CA SER A 71 5.71 -7.84 2.04
C SER A 71 6.56 -6.59 2.31
N LEU A 72 6.05 -5.75 3.21
CA LEU A 72 6.55 -4.42 3.47
C LEU A 72 7.15 -4.35 4.87
N PHE A 73 8.40 -3.88 4.98
CA PHE A 73 9.08 -3.68 6.25
C PHE A 73 9.46 -2.21 6.41
N TYR A 74 8.90 -1.54 7.41
CA TYR A 74 9.08 -0.11 7.65
C TYR A 74 9.56 0.17 9.08
N ASP A 75 10.66 0.90 9.20
CA ASP A 75 11.19 1.47 10.45
C ASP A 75 11.15 0.56 11.70
N ASN A 76 11.41 -0.73 11.53
CA ASN A 76 11.53 -1.63 12.68
C ASN A 76 12.85 -1.36 13.40
N ARG A 77 12.90 -1.61 14.71
CA ARG A 77 13.94 -1.09 15.58
C ARG A 77 14.51 -2.16 16.50
N LEU A 78 15.79 -1.99 16.82
CA LEU A 78 16.43 -2.66 17.94
C LEU A 78 16.83 -1.65 19.01
N ASP A 79 16.96 -2.12 20.25
CA ASP A 79 17.64 -1.38 21.29
C ASP A 79 19.14 -1.30 20.99
N LEU A 80 19.60 -0.11 20.62
CA LEU A 80 20.99 0.18 20.26
C LEU A 80 21.95 0.12 21.45
N THR A 81 21.45 -0.01 22.68
CA THR A 81 22.29 -0.15 23.88
C THR A 81 22.64 -1.61 24.18
N HIS A 82 21.85 -2.56 23.66
CA HIS A 82 22.09 -4.00 23.75
C HIS A 82 22.78 -4.58 22.51
N THR A 83 23.08 -3.75 21.52
CA THR A 83 23.82 -4.11 20.31
C THR A 83 25.32 -4.00 20.60
N ASN A 84 25.98 -5.14 20.82
CA ASN A 84 27.39 -5.31 20.48
C ASN A 84 27.45 -6.19 19.23
N PRO A 85 27.18 -5.63 18.05
CA PRO A 85 26.93 -6.39 16.84
C PRO A 85 28.24 -6.88 16.29
N VAL A 86 28.62 -8.08 16.72
CA VAL A 86 29.54 -8.92 15.98
C VAL A 86 28.76 -9.58 14.85
N THR A 87 29.40 -9.76 13.69
CA THR A 87 28.82 -10.33 12.46
C THR A 87 28.07 -11.67 12.66
N THR A 88 28.29 -12.34 13.78
CA THR A 88 27.73 -13.65 14.13
C THR A 88 26.47 -13.63 15.01
N GLN A 89 25.99 -12.45 15.44
CA GLN A 89 24.90 -12.35 16.43
C GLN A 89 23.50 -12.12 15.85
N TRP A 90 23.29 -12.14 14.53
CA TRP A 90 21.94 -12.12 13.93
C TRP A 90 21.06 -10.94 14.41
N GLN A 91 21.66 -9.75 14.59
CA GLN A 91 21.01 -8.56 15.17
C GLN A 91 20.46 -7.60 14.10
N GLY A 92 19.70 -8.09 13.13
CA GLY A 92 19.06 -7.23 12.14
C GLY A 92 17.81 -6.52 12.67
N TYR A 93 17.59 -5.28 12.24
CA TYR A 93 16.51 -4.44 12.77
C TYR A 93 15.12 -4.76 12.19
N HIS A 94 15.05 -5.28 10.97
CA HIS A 94 13.81 -5.84 10.43
C HIS A 94 13.69 -7.31 10.80
N THR A 95 14.63 -8.12 10.32
CA THR A 95 14.68 -9.55 10.58
C THR A 95 16.02 -9.89 11.22
N ASN A 96 16.08 -10.92 12.07
CA ASN A 96 17.36 -11.32 12.69
C ASN A 96 18.39 -11.81 11.63
N ARG A 97 17.90 -12.20 10.45
CA ARG A 97 18.68 -12.67 9.31
C ARG A 97 17.89 -12.48 8.01
N PRO A 98 18.52 -12.57 6.84
CA PRO A 98 17.79 -12.64 5.59
C PRO A 98 16.94 -13.91 5.53
N LEU A 99 15.69 -13.70 5.13
CA LEU A 99 14.70 -14.75 4.89
C LEU A 99 14.67 -15.11 3.41
N GLN A 100 13.88 -16.12 3.06
CA GLN A 100 13.79 -16.57 1.68
C GLN A 100 12.99 -15.55 0.85
N ASN A 101 13.53 -15.17 -0.30
CA ASN A 101 12.87 -14.23 -1.18
C ASN A 101 11.84 -14.93 -2.07
N GLY A 102 10.57 -14.55 -1.95
CA GLY A 102 9.51 -14.90 -2.90
C GLY A 102 9.17 -13.76 -3.88
N GLY A 103 9.86 -12.62 -3.80
CA GLY A 103 9.76 -11.52 -4.76
C GLY A 103 8.98 -10.30 -4.26
N ASN A 104 9.24 -9.16 -4.89
CA ASN A 104 8.48 -7.90 -4.74
C ASN A 104 8.38 -7.36 -3.30
N ASN A 105 9.38 -7.61 -2.46
CA ASN A 105 9.39 -7.08 -1.09
C ASN A 105 9.94 -5.65 -1.06
N LEU A 106 9.43 -4.86 -0.13
CA LEU A 106 9.85 -3.47 0.09
C LEU A 106 10.40 -3.33 1.51
N GLN A 107 11.56 -2.68 1.63
CA GLN A 107 12.21 -2.41 2.90
C GLN A 107 12.57 -0.93 3.03
N TYR A 108 12.26 -0.33 4.17
CA TYR A 108 12.75 1.00 4.52
C TYR A 108 12.93 1.17 6.05
N PRO A 109 14.01 1.83 6.50
CA PRO A 109 15.16 2.26 5.70
C PRO A 109 15.98 1.06 5.19
N ARG A 110 16.90 1.29 4.24
CA ARG A 110 17.84 0.24 3.76
C ARG A 110 18.83 -0.20 4.85
N THR A 111 19.31 0.76 5.63
CA THR A 111 20.15 0.57 6.83
C THR A 111 19.70 1.57 7.89
N LYS A 112 19.98 1.31 9.16
CA LYS A 112 19.68 2.24 10.26
C LYS A 112 20.95 2.51 11.07
N ALA A 113 21.21 3.79 11.34
CA ALA A 113 22.38 4.21 12.12
C ALA A 113 22.17 3.97 13.64
N PRO A 114 23.24 3.67 14.41
CA PRO A 114 24.60 3.37 13.96
C PRO A 114 24.62 2.16 13.04
N ASP A 115 25.28 2.33 11.88
CA ASP A 115 25.36 1.30 10.85
C ASP A 115 26.28 0.22 11.38
N PHE A 116 25.67 -0.77 12.02
CA PHE A 116 26.34 -1.98 12.41
C PHE A 116 26.46 -2.85 11.18
N ASP A 117 27.24 -2.36 10.20
CA ASP A 117 27.38 -2.91 8.85
C ASP A 117 27.84 -4.37 8.92
N ASN A 118 26.87 -5.23 9.13
CA ASN A 118 26.81 -6.52 8.50
C ASN A 118 25.69 -6.39 7.47
N THR A 119 26.02 -5.92 6.27
CA THR A 119 25.17 -6.06 5.07
C THR A 119 24.39 -7.39 5.01
N VAL A 120 24.90 -8.47 5.64
CA VAL A 120 24.20 -9.74 5.79
C VAL A 120 22.94 -9.71 6.66
N ASN A 121 22.83 -8.99 7.80
CA ASN A 121 21.62 -9.11 8.66
C ASN A 121 20.62 -7.97 8.55
N ASN A 122 20.95 -6.88 7.84
CA ASN A 122 20.04 -5.75 7.70
C ASN A 122 18.98 -5.92 6.60
N PHE A 123 19.17 -6.88 5.68
CA PHE A 123 18.23 -7.12 4.60
C PHE A 123 17.20 -8.20 4.97
N ILE A 124 15.94 -7.92 4.65
CA ILE A 124 14.84 -8.87 4.92
C ILE A 124 14.96 -10.18 4.13
N THR A 125 15.60 -10.16 2.98
CA THR A 125 15.80 -11.33 2.11
C THR A 125 17.11 -11.26 1.32
N THR A 126 17.50 -12.36 0.68
CA THR A 126 18.60 -12.41 -0.31
C THR A 126 18.11 -12.94 -1.67
N PRO A 127 18.68 -12.48 -2.81
CA PRO A 127 19.70 -11.43 -2.91
C PRO A 127 19.13 -10.04 -2.63
N GLU A 128 19.99 -9.11 -2.18
CA GLU A 128 19.60 -7.73 -1.86
C GLU A 128 18.99 -7.00 -3.06
N SER A 129 19.51 -7.24 -4.26
CA SER A 129 19.04 -6.62 -5.51
C SER A 129 17.59 -6.90 -5.85
N ALA A 130 16.95 -7.84 -5.15
CA ALA A 130 15.55 -8.18 -5.32
C ALA A 130 14.61 -7.50 -4.31
N ILE A 131 15.13 -6.58 -3.48
CA ILE A 131 14.38 -5.75 -2.53
C ILE A 131 14.29 -4.33 -3.06
N LEU A 132 13.09 -3.73 -3.01
CA LEU A 132 12.93 -2.31 -3.23
C LEU A 132 13.23 -1.53 -1.95
N PHE A 133 14.23 -0.64 -1.99
CA PHE A 133 14.57 0.24 -0.87
C PHE A 133 14.05 1.65 -1.10
N SER A 134 12.88 1.98 -0.55
CA SER A 134 12.29 3.31 -0.68
C SER A 134 11.29 3.55 0.44
N ASP A 135 11.12 4.80 0.87
CA ASP A 135 10.12 5.13 1.90
C ASP A 135 8.72 4.77 1.38
N PRO A 136 8.01 3.84 2.03
CA PRO A 136 6.66 3.43 1.61
C PRO A 136 5.59 4.51 1.81
N LEU A 137 5.91 5.67 2.41
CA LEU A 137 4.97 6.76 2.67
C LEU A 137 3.71 6.26 3.43
N LEU A 138 3.94 5.43 4.46
CA LEU A 138 2.88 4.91 5.31
C LEU A 138 2.28 6.02 6.17
N GLY A 139 0.95 6.01 6.27
CA GLY A 139 0.24 6.75 7.31
C GLY A 139 0.43 6.15 8.70
N ALA A 140 -0.11 6.83 9.71
CA ALA A 140 -0.19 6.29 11.07
C ALA A 140 -1.03 5.01 11.13
N LEU A 141 -0.83 4.20 12.18
CA LEU A 141 -1.73 3.10 12.48
C LEU A 141 -3.10 3.68 12.84
N ALA A 142 -4.13 3.36 12.05
CA ALA A 142 -5.45 3.97 12.19
C ALA A 142 -6.57 3.05 11.69
N GLU A 143 -7.80 3.44 12.02
CA GLU A 143 -9.04 2.84 11.51
C GLU A 143 -9.28 3.24 10.04
N ASN A 144 -8.57 2.61 9.10
CA ASN A 144 -8.73 2.89 7.66
C ASN A 144 -9.83 2.05 6.99
N GLY A 145 -10.83 1.63 7.79
CA GLY A 145 -11.84 0.64 7.43
C GLY A 145 -11.39 -0.80 7.70
N GLY A 146 -12.34 -1.74 7.57
CA GLY A 146 -12.10 -3.16 7.84
C GLY A 146 -12.20 -3.54 9.33
N PRO A 147 -11.83 -4.79 9.70
CA PRO A 147 -12.00 -5.31 11.05
C PRO A 147 -10.90 -4.91 12.04
N THR A 148 -9.76 -4.39 11.58
CA THR A 148 -8.60 -4.03 12.40
C THR A 148 -7.87 -2.81 11.84
N GLN A 149 -7.13 -2.09 12.69
CA GLN A 149 -6.27 -0.99 12.27
C GLN A 149 -5.21 -1.43 11.23
N THR A 150 -4.90 -0.53 10.31
CA THR A 150 -3.91 -0.73 9.24
C THR A 150 -3.03 0.49 9.05
N ARG A 151 -2.02 0.38 8.20
CA ARG A 151 -1.15 1.49 7.76
C ARG A 151 -1.48 1.84 6.31
N ALA A 152 -2.22 2.93 6.08
CA ALA A 152 -2.60 3.36 4.73
C ALA A 152 -1.39 3.80 3.90
N LEU A 153 -1.42 3.56 2.60
CA LEU A 153 -0.46 4.12 1.65
C LEU A 153 -0.86 5.54 1.26
N SER A 154 0.11 6.46 1.22
CA SER A 154 -0.10 7.79 0.66
C SER A 154 0.02 7.77 -0.86
N SER A 155 -0.58 8.77 -1.53
CA SER A 155 -0.41 8.98 -2.97
C SER A 155 1.08 9.11 -3.32
N GLY A 156 1.50 8.44 -4.40
CA GLY A 156 2.90 8.38 -4.83
C GLY A 156 3.78 7.41 -4.04
N SER A 157 3.21 6.59 -3.15
CA SER A 157 3.94 5.54 -2.46
C SER A 157 4.60 4.57 -3.45
N PRO A 158 5.89 4.22 -3.27
CA PRO A 158 6.57 3.20 -4.06
C PRO A 158 6.05 1.77 -3.82
N ALA A 159 5.17 1.58 -2.83
CA ALA A 159 4.49 0.31 -2.61
C ALA A 159 3.31 0.09 -3.58
N ILE A 160 2.81 1.16 -4.22
CA ILE A 160 1.66 1.11 -5.13
C ILE A 160 2.03 0.35 -6.41
N ASP A 161 1.17 -0.58 -6.84
CA ASP A 161 1.34 -1.42 -8.03
C ASP A 161 2.65 -2.26 -8.05
N ALA A 162 3.39 -2.33 -6.93
CA ALA A 162 4.73 -2.93 -6.88
C ALA A 162 4.73 -4.40 -6.41
N GLY A 163 3.56 -4.94 -6.07
CA GLY A 163 3.37 -6.33 -5.65
C GLY A 163 3.48 -7.35 -6.78
N ASN A 164 3.42 -8.63 -6.42
CA ASN A 164 3.44 -9.73 -7.37
C ASN A 164 2.01 -10.14 -7.71
N ASN A 165 1.52 -9.66 -8.85
CA ASN A 165 0.16 -9.93 -9.34
C ASN A 165 -0.16 -11.43 -9.50
N ALA A 166 0.84 -12.29 -9.73
CA ALA A 166 0.61 -13.72 -9.93
C ALA A 166 0.24 -14.48 -8.63
N VAL A 167 0.54 -13.91 -7.47
CA VAL A 167 0.29 -14.53 -6.16
C VAL A 167 -0.50 -13.62 -5.22
N CYS A 168 -1.13 -12.59 -5.77
CA CYS A 168 -1.79 -11.60 -4.95
C CYS A 168 -3.08 -12.15 -4.32
N PRO A 169 -3.30 -11.91 -3.01
CA PRO A 169 -4.55 -12.28 -2.36
C PRO A 169 -5.75 -11.55 -2.98
N ALA A 170 -6.94 -12.14 -2.94
CA ALA A 170 -8.13 -11.56 -3.54
C ALA A 170 -8.55 -10.20 -2.96
N THR A 171 -8.24 -9.96 -1.68
CA THR A 171 -8.50 -8.70 -0.98
C THR A 171 -7.30 -8.28 -0.14
N ASP A 172 -7.29 -7.07 0.38
CA ASP A 172 -6.38 -6.60 1.44
C ASP A 172 -6.90 -6.94 2.85
N GLN A 173 -6.22 -6.45 3.90
CA GLN A 173 -6.61 -6.71 5.30
C GLN A 173 -8.02 -6.20 5.64
N ARG A 174 -8.51 -5.21 4.91
CA ARG A 174 -9.79 -4.55 5.15
C ARG A 174 -10.93 -5.18 4.36
N GLY A 175 -10.59 -6.08 3.42
CA GLY A 175 -11.54 -6.69 2.49
C GLY A 175 -11.67 -5.94 1.16
N ILE A 176 -10.82 -4.95 0.87
CA ILE A 176 -10.82 -4.26 -0.42
C ILE A 176 -10.18 -5.16 -1.48
N VAL A 177 -10.83 -5.31 -2.63
CA VAL A 177 -10.40 -6.19 -3.72
C VAL A 177 -9.03 -5.76 -4.27
N ARG A 178 -8.16 -6.72 -4.55
CA ARG A 178 -6.89 -6.50 -5.25
C ARG A 178 -6.92 -7.14 -6.66
N PRO A 179 -6.12 -6.63 -7.62
CA PRO A 179 -5.47 -5.32 -7.56
C PRO A 179 -6.48 -4.18 -7.73
N GLN A 180 -6.21 -3.05 -7.11
CA GLN A 180 -6.75 -1.75 -7.53
C GLN A 180 -5.71 -1.11 -8.44
N GLY A 181 -6.11 -0.63 -9.62
CA GLY A 181 -5.14 -0.06 -10.55
C GLY A 181 -4.39 -1.13 -11.37
N GLY A 182 -3.07 -1.02 -11.49
CA GLY A 182 -2.25 -1.78 -12.44
C GLY A 182 -1.64 -3.06 -11.88
N GLY A 183 -1.52 -3.10 -10.58
CA GLY A 183 -1.04 -4.24 -9.84
C GLY A 183 -1.45 -4.12 -8.39
N CYS A 184 -1.19 -5.17 -7.63
CA CYS A 184 -1.49 -5.10 -6.21
C CYS A 184 -0.36 -4.41 -5.46
N ASP A 185 -0.70 -3.84 -4.32
CA ASP A 185 0.27 -3.10 -3.53
C ASP A 185 1.07 -4.01 -2.61
N VAL A 186 2.33 -3.63 -2.39
CA VAL A 186 3.20 -4.31 -1.42
C VAL A 186 2.71 -4.00 0.00
N GLY A 187 2.58 -5.04 0.82
CA GLY A 187 2.08 -4.93 2.19
C GLY A 187 0.59 -5.24 2.35
N ALA A 188 0.07 -5.01 3.54
CA ALA A 188 -1.28 -5.43 3.97
C ALA A 188 -2.44 -4.55 3.50
N TYR A 189 -2.13 -3.40 2.89
CA TYR A 189 -3.08 -2.38 2.49
C TYR A 189 -3.04 -2.21 0.97
N GLU A 190 -4.21 -2.16 0.34
CA GLU A 190 -4.36 -1.80 -1.08
C GLU A 190 -4.90 -0.37 -1.19
N LEU A 191 -4.23 0.50 -1.93
CA LEU A 191 -4.70 1.85 -2.18
C LEU A 191 -5.95 1.78 -3.05
N LEU A 192 -7.06 2.26 -2.48
CA LEU A 192 -8.30 2.39 -3.23
C LEU A 192 -8.11 3.46 -4.31
N VAL A 193 -8.19 3.04 -5.56
CA VAL A 193 -8.30 3.96 -6.69
C VAL A 193 -9.78 4.27 -6.89
N VAL A 194 -10.13 5.56 -6.97
CA VAL A 194 -11.50 6.01 -7.22
C VAL A 194 -11.54 6.82 -8.50
N LEU A 195 -12.68 6.76 -9.21
CA LEU A 195 -12.91 7.69 -10.30
C LEU A 195 -13.05 9.10 -9.73
N THR A 196 -12.51 10.07 -10.46
CA THR A 196 -12.79 11.49 -10.22
C THR A 196 -13.28 12.11 -11.51
N ALA A 197 -14.27 12.98 -11.42
CA ALA A 197 -14.83 13.70 -12.56
C ALA A 197 -14.70 15.20 -12.31
N SER A 198 -14.21 15.92 -13.30
CA SER A 198 -14.05 17.37 -13.25
C SER A 198 -14.60 18.01 -14.52
N PRO A 199 -15.38 19.10 -14.42
CA PRO A 199 -15.86 19.72 -13.18
C PRO A 199 -16.84 18.83 -12.38
N ALA A 200 -16.76 18.89 -11.05
CA ALA A 200 -17.65 18.13 -10.15
C ALA A 200 -19.05 18.74 -9.99
N MET A 201 -19.24 19.96 -10.50
CA MET A 201 -20.53 20.66 -10.55
C MET A 201 -20.68 21.32 -11.92
N ILE A 202 -21.82 21.12 -12.57
CA ILE A 202 -22.10 21.58 -13.93
C ILE A 202 -23.47 22.22 -14.05
N ASP A 203 -23.59 23.13 -15.01
CA ASP A 203 -24.85 23.78 -15.36
C ASP A 203 -25.64 22.93 -16.36
N ALA A 204 -26.95 22.76 -16.13
CA ALA A 204 -27.83 22.00 -17.02
C ALA A 204 -28.04 22.64 -18.41
N SER A 205 -27.73 23.94 -18.56
CA SER A 205 -28.10 24.75 -19.74
C SER A 205 -27.09 24.72 -20.88
N ALA A 206 -25.87 24.21 -20.67
CA ALA A 206 -24.81 24.20 -21.69
C ALA A 206 -24.08 22.85 -21.76
N PRO A 207 -23.68 22.38 -22.95
CA PRO A 207 -22.85 21.18 -23.06
C PRO A 207 -21.53 21.32 -22.29
N VAL A 208 -21.06 20.23 -21.68
CA VAL A 208 -19.84 20.20 -20.89
C VAL A 208 -18.97 19.00 -21.27
N THR A 209 -17.66 19.23 -21.36
CA THR A 209 -16.68 18.14 -21.39
C THR A 209 -16.23 17.84 -19.97
N LEU A 210 -16.49 16.62 -19.49
CA LEU A 210 -15.93 16.12 -18.25
C LEU A 210 -14.57 15.49 -18.51
N THR A 211 -13.58 15.84 -17.69
CA THR A 211 -12.36 15.07 -17.54
C THR A 211 -12.58 14.04 -16.45
N VAL A 212 -12.56 12.76 -16.81
CA VAL A 212 -12.67 11.65 -15.88
C VAL A 212 -11.29 11.03 -15.69
N LYS A 213 -10.78 11.07 -14.46
CA LYS A 213 -9.53 10.42 -14.09
C LYS A 213 -9.79 9.14 -13.30
N GLY A 214 -8.94 8.15 -13.53
CA GLY A 214 -9.01 6.84 -12.92
C GLY A 214 -7.76 6.03 -13.26
N TYR A 215 -7.93 4.75 -13.49
CA TYR A 215 -6.85 3.85 -13.88
C TYR A 215 -7.36 2.77 -14.84
N GLY A 216 -6.49 2.33 -15.74
CA GLY A 216 -6.71 1.16 -16.59
C GLY A 216 -7.62 1.44 -17.79
N PHE A 217 -7.75 2.72 -18.16
CA PHE A 217 -8.53 3.09 -19.33
C PHE A 217 -7.85 2.58 -20.61
N THR A 218 -8.67 2.20 -21.57
CA THR A 218 -8.23 1.80 -22.90
C THR A 218 -8.93 2.66 -23.95
N ALA A 219 -8.50 2.56 -25.21
CA ALA A 219 -9.20 3.21 -26.31
C ALA A 219 -10.66 2.75 -26.49
N ALA A 220 -11.04 1.62 -25.89
CA ALA A 220 -12.41 1.10 -25.90
C ALA A 220 -13.23 1.52 -24.65
N SER A 221 -12.62 2.21 -23.69
CA SER A 221 -13.31 2.65 -22.48
C SER A 221 -14.35 3.73 -22.77
N ILE A 222 -15.52 3.58 -22.18
CA ILE A 222 -16.68 4.45 -22.35
C ILE A 222 -17.13 4.93 -20.97
N VAL A 223 -17.27 6.24 -20.82
CA VAL A 223 -17.89 6.85 -19.64
C VAL A 223 -19.38 6.58 -19.67
N LEU A 224 -19.92 6.14 -18.53
CA LEU A 224 -21.33 5.94 -18.30
C LEU A 224 -21.85 6.98 -17.31
N TRP A 225 -22.80 7.80 -17.77
CA TRP A 225 -23.55 8.78 -16.99
C TRP A 225 -24.84 8.13 -16.48
N ASP A 226 -24.86 7.76 -15.20
CA ASP A 226 -25.90 6.93 -14.56
C ASP A 226 -26.21 5.66 -15.35
N GLY A 227 -25.15 4.99 -15.77
CA GLY A 227 -25.23 3.76 -16.57
C GLY A 227 -25.48 3.98 -18.07
N THR A 228 -25.72 5.22 -18.52
CA THR A 228 -25.90 5.53 -19.95
C THR A 228 -24.58 5.94 -20.58
N ALA A 229 -24.16 5.25 -21.64
CA ALA A 229 -22.97 5.59 -22.39
C ALA A 229 -23.04 7.00 -22.98
N VAL A 230 -21.95 7.76 -22.82
CA VAL A 230 -21.78 9.08 -23.45
C VAL A 230 -20.55 9.09 -24.35
N PRO A 231 -20.51 9.97 -25.38
CA PRO A 231 -19.34 10.10 -26.24
C PRO A 231 -18.07 10.30 -25.40
N THR A 232 -17.11 9.40 -25.59
CA THR A 232 -15.91 9.31 -24.77
C THR A 232 -14.67 9.36 -25.66
N THR A 233 -13.73 10.22 -25.31
CA THR A 233 -12.42 10.34 -25.94
C THR A 233 -11.37 9.80 -24.98
N TYR A 234 -10.67 8.75 -25.40
CA TYR A 234 -9.52 8.24 -24.66
C TYR A 234 -8.33 9.19 -24.79
N ILE A 235 -7.71 9.56 -23.67
CA ILE A 235 -6.51 10.41 -23.64
C ILE A 235 -5.29 9.55 -23.29
N ASP A 236 -5.34 8.89 -22.13
CA ASP A 236 -4.30 8.00 -21.64
C ASP A 236 -4.87 6.98 -20.64
N LEU A 237 -4.01 6.09 -20.13
CA LEU A 237 -4.37 5.02 -19.20
C LEU A 237 -5.04 5.52 -17.90
N LEU A 238 -4.93 6.81 -17.58
CA LEU A 238 -5.46 7.43 -16.37
C LEU A 238 -6.54 8.47 -16.65
N THR A 239 -6.73 8.85 -17.91
CA THR A 239 -7.62 9.97 -18.29
C THR A 239 -8.47 9.63 -19.51
N VAL A 240 -9.77 9.84 -19.38
CA VAL A 240 -10.72 9.94 -20.51
C VAL A 240 -11.50 11.24 -20.41
N GLN A 241 -12.02 11.70 -21.54
CA GLN A 241 -12.94 12.84 -21.60
C GLN A 241 -14.31 12.38 -22.05
N ALA A 242 -15.36 12.90 -21.43
CA ALA A 242 -16.74 12.62 -21.79
C ALA A 242 -17.45 13.89 -22.20
N GLU A 243 -18.14 13.86 -23.34
CA GLU A 243 -18.95 14.99 -23.81
C GLU A 243 -20.41 14.80 -23.38
N LEU A 244 -20.88 15.72 -22.54
CA LEU A 244 -22.25 15.75 -22.06
C LEU A 244 -23.04 16.81 -22.80
N SER A 245 -24.09 16.41 -23.52
CA SER A 245 -25.03 17.34 -24.15
C SER A 245 -26.10 17.78 -23.16
N THR A 246 -26.76 18.89 -23.45
CA THR A 246 -27.90 19.39 -22.65
C THR A 246 -29.07 18.42 -22.59
N ALA A 247 -29.19 17.49 -23.54
CA ALA A 247 -30.20 16.42 -23.48
C ALA A 247 -29.90 15.41 -22.35
N VAL A 248 -28.63 15.22 -21.99
CA VAL A 248 -28.19 14.27 -20.94
C VAL A 248 -28.22 14.91 -19.55
N ILE A 249 -27.90 16.21 -19.47
CA ILE A 249 -27.77 16.96 -18.21
C ILE A 249 -28.90 17.95 -17.95
N GLY A 250 -29.92 18.03 -18.81
CA GLY A 250 -30.97 19.06 -18.74
C GLY A 250 -31.86 19.03 -17.49
N VAL A 251 -31.64 18.08 -16.57
CA VAL A 251 -32.37 17.96 -15.30
C VAL A 251 -31.37 18.02 -14.14
N PRO A 252 -31.52 19.00 -13.21
CA PRO A 252 -30.69 19.10 -12.00
C PRO A 252 -30.79 17.85 -11.13
N ARG A 253 -29.64 17.30 -10.75
CA ARG A 253 -29.52 16.08 -9.93
C ARG A 253 -28.07 15.78 -9.59
N SER A 254 -27.90 14.84 -8.67
CA SER A 254 -26.64 14.13 -8.49
C SER A 254 -26.55 13.00 -9.51
N ALA A 255 -25.50 12.99 -10.33
CA ALA A 255 -25.25 11.97 -11.35
C ALA A 255 -24.04 11.11 -10.99
N LEU A 256 -24.16 9.80 -11.15
CA LEU A 256 -23.05 8.86 -11.01
C LEU A 256 -22.27 8.78 -12.32
N VAL A 257 -20.96 8.87 -12.20
CA VAL A 257 -20.02 8.71 -13.31
C VAL A 257 -19.23 7.43 -13.07
N THR A 258 -19.42 6.48 -13.98
CA THR A 258 -18.64 5.24 -14.04
C THR A 258 -17.93 5.14 -15.38
N VAL A 259 -16.98 4.23 -15.50
CA VAL A 259 -16.33 3.89 -16.76
C VAL A 259 -16.52 2.40 -16.96
N ASP A 260 -16.93 1.99 -18.16
CA ASP A 260 -17.09 0.59 -18.48
C ASP A 260 -15.74 -0.17 -18.38
N ASN A 261 -15.81 -1.49 -18.23
CA ASN A 261 -14.64 -2.37 -18.15
C ASN A 261 -13.64 -2.03 -17.03
N VAL A 262 -14.02 -1.15 -16.09
CA VAL A 262 -13.20 -0.70 -14.97
C VAL A 262 -14.03 -0.79 -13.69
N SER A 263 -13.55 -1.54 -12.70
CA SER A 263 -14.23 -1.76 -11.42
C SER A 263 -13.70 -0.81 -10.34
N LEU A 264 -13.77 0.49 -10.61
CA LEU A 264 -13.40 1.54 -9.65
C LEU A 264 -14.66 2.13 -9.01
N THR A 265 -14.51 2.67 -7.80
CA THR A 265 -15.59 3.42 -7.14
C THR A 265 -16.02 4.60 -8.02
N ALA A 266 -17.32 4.73 -8.26
CA ALA A 266 -17.90 5.77 -9.11
C ALA A 266 -17.60 7.19 -8.61
N ALA A 267 -17.42 8.13 -9.53
CA ALA A 267 -17.42 9.55 -9.22
C ALA A 267 -18.86 10.09 -9.18
N THR A 268 -19.04 11.28 -8.63
CA THR A 268 -20.34 11.96 -8.60
C THR A 268 -20.19 13.39 -9.12
N VAL A 269 -21.11 13.81 -9.98
CA VAL A 269 -21.18 15.17 -10.51
C VAL A 269 -22.54 15.76 -10.17
N GLN A 270 -22.56 16.98 -9.64
CA GLN A 270 -23.79 17.71 -9.36
C GLN A 270 -24.21 18.56 -10.55
N VAL A 271 -25.42 18.33 -11.05
CA VAL A 271 -26.06 19.15 -12.08
C VAL A 271 -26.97 20.16 -11.40
N VAL A 272 -26.81 21.43 -11.71
CA VAL A 272 -27.61 22.54 -11.16
C VAL A 272 -28.29 23.35 -12.27
N GLU A 273 -29.39 24.03 -11.94
CA GLU A 273 -30.12 24.88 -12.91
C GLU A 273 -29.33 26.12 -13.35
N ASN A 274 -28.51 26.66 -12.45
CA ASN A 274 -27.67 27.82 -12.70
C ASN A 274 -26.39 27.70 -11.89
N LEU A 275 -25.24 27.71 -12.57
CA LEU A 275 -23.93 27.73 -11.93
C LEU A 275 -23.34 29.14 -11.99
N GLN A 276 -23.30 29.85 -10.86
CA GLN A 276 -22.62 31.14 -10.77
C GLN A 276 -21.19 30.97 -10.26
N GLN A 277 -20.20 31.38 -11.06
CA GLN A 277 -18.81 31.46 -10.61
C GLN A 277 -18.58 32.76 -9.81
N ILE A 278 -18.51 32.63 -8.48
CA ILE A 278 -18.09 33.74 -7.62
C ILE A 278 -16.58 33.90 -7.72
N HIS A 279 -16.12 34.91 -8.44
CA HIS A 279 -14.72 35.31 -8.44
C HIS A 279 -14.47 36.18 -7.21
N LEU A 280 -13.69 35.67 -6.24
CA LEU A 280 -13.23 36.51 -5.14
C LEU A 280 -12.26 37.57 -5.70
N PRO A 281 -12.44 38.86 -5.37
CA PRO A 281 -11.49 39.88 -5.79
C PRO A 281 -10.12 39.59 -5.16
N ILE A 282 -9.07 39.55 -5.98
CA ILE A 282 -7.70 39.52 -5.48
C ILE A 282 -7.45 40.86 -4.76
N ILE A 283 -7.27 40.82 -3.45
CA ILE A 283 -6.75 41.96 -2.69
C ILE A 283 -5.22 41.88 -2.78
N VAL A 284 -4.63 42.63 -3.71
CA VAL A 284 -3.18 42.91 -3.67
C VAL A 284 -2.97 43.97 -2.60
N ARG A 285 -2.25 43.63 -1.53
CA ARG A 285 -1.73 44.60 -0.54
C ARG A 285 -0.26 44.86 -0.80
#